data_AF-A0A3B0J424-F1
#
_entry.id   AF-A0A3B0J424-F1
#
_cell.length_a   1.000
_cell.length_b   1.000
_cell.length_c   1.000
_cell.angle_alpha   90.00
_cell.angle_beta   90.00
_cell.angle_gamma   90.00
#
_symmetry.space_group_name_H-M   'P 1'
#
loop_
_entity.id
_entity.type
_entity.pdbx_description
1 polymer ?
#
loop_
_entity_poly.entity_id
_entity_poly.type
_entity_poly.pdbx_seq_one_letter_code
_entity_poly.pdbx_strand_id
1 'polypeptide(L)'
;MSSSESNRLGKVRDRSIATPNATDEVAEFLDSQGLTLDCGCNGERYITCHFESGHNTDSGVTSTAYFPKNTAGFEVGHFKCLHASCAHRNDGDFLHAIGFGKDDFDDLSNNKTEEGFIDINIDMTSYFLERFIYVVKGDQVCDLSRPPYNCVIEMKSFKNLMAPYQIPSISKKGQLIPAAKCWIEHPKKRVAESIGYQPGEGRLIKRHDGRFDINEFYLSGHTTVSNFDKSDDVFLKHMEYLLPKKEQRDFFISRLAWIVQRPDRRCPITILHISMLHGTGRGWMIQLMEKILGYWNCTRAKMDVICKNQYHDYLHHSLLCSVDEVRENTDKRYLISDQLRDILTEPRFEVNNKKENN
;
A
#
# COMPACT_ATOMS: atom_id res chain seq x y z
N MET A 1 19.63 -29.96 2.15
CA MET A 1 20.31 -30.84 3.13
C MET A 1 19.74 -30.51 4.50
N SER A 2 19.50 -31.57 5.27
CA SER A 2 18.67 -31.63 6.49
C SER A 2 19.12 -30.66 7.59
N SER A 3 18.14 -30.16 8.34
CA SER A 3 18.19 -29.36 9.56
C SER A 3 18.83 -30.08 10.76
N SER A 4 20.04 -30.61 10.58
CA SER A 4 20.71 -31.46 11.57
C SER A 4 22.21 -31.22 11.74
N GLU A 5 22.70 -29.99 11.48
CA GLU A 5 24.13 -29.64 11.63
C GLU A 5 24.43 -28.35 12.42
N SER A 6 23.45 -27.72 13.06
CA SER A 6 23.65 -26.43 13.77
C SER A 6 23.86 -26.53 15.29
N ASN A 7 24.12 -27.71 15.87
CA ASN A 7 24.16 -27.87 17.34
C ASN A 7 25.40 -28.61 17.89
N ARG A 8 26.62 -28.16 17.54
CA ARG A 8 27.88 -28.71 18.08
C ARG A 8 28.95 -27.67 18.47
N LEU A 9 28.55 -26.56 19.09
CA LEU A 9 29.49 -25.65 19.76
C LEU A 9 28.89 -25.16 21.10
N GLY A 10 28.86 -26.04 22.10
CA GLY A 10 28.58 -25.63 23.48
C GLY A 10 29.82 -24.98 24.10
N LYS A 11 29.73 -23.70 24.49
CA LYS A 11 30.75 -23.05 25.33
C LYS A 11 30.91 -23.87 26.62
N VAL A 12 32.11 -24.40 26.85
CA VAL A 12 32.45 -25.11 28.09
C VAL A 12 32.36 -24.11 29.25
N ARG A 13 31.49 -24.40 30.23
CA ARG A 13 31.31 -23.57 31.44
C ARG A 13 32.61 -23.51 32.23
N ASP A 14 33.10 -22.30 32.51
CA ASP A 14 34.21 -22.09 33.45
C ASP A 14 33.69 -22.37 34.87
N ARG A 15 34.21 -23.44 35.50
CA ARG A 15 33.79 -23.91 36.82
C ARG A 15 34.46 -23.15 37.96
N SER A 16 35.35 -22.20 37.67
CA SER A 16 36.09 -21.42 38.67
C SER A 16 35.36 -20.15 39.15
N ILE A 17 34.32 -19.72 38.43
CA ILE A 17 33.54 -18.52 38.74
C ILE A 17 32.28 -18.92 39.52
N ALA A 18 32.21 -18.54 40.79
CA ALA A 18 31.03 -18.72 41.65
C ALA A 18 30.27 -17.40 41.80
N THR A 19 28.95 -17.45 41.57
CA THR A 19 28.05 -16.28 41.65
C THR A 19 26.92 -16.50 42.66
N PRO A 20 27.22 -16.73 43.96
CA PRO A 20 26.22 -17.18 44.95
C PRO A 20 25.03 -16.22 45.14
N ASN A 21 25.21 -14.93 44.84
CA ASN A 21 24.17 -13.90 44.96
C ASN A 21 23.56 -13.48 43.61
N ALA A 22 23.75 -14.27 42.54
CA ALA A 22 23.14 -13.95 41.26
C ALA A 22 21.61 -14.00 41.37
N THR A 23 20.97 -12.99 40.79
CA THR A 23 19.52 -12.82 40.81
C THR A 23 19.04 -12.09 39.55
N ASP A 24 17.80 -12.32 39.19
CA ASP A 24 17.04 -11.60 38.18
C ASP A 24 15.55 -11.62 38.55
N GLU A 25 14.70 -11.02 37.70
CA GLU A 25 13.27 -10.84 37.96
C GLU A 25 12.55 -12.18 38.23
N VAL A 26 12.95 -13.26 37.56
CA VAL A 26 12.35 -14.58 37.74
C VAL A 26 12.87 -15.24 39.03
N ALA A 27 14.17 -15.12 39.34
CA ALA A 27 14.72 -15.61 40.61
C ALA A 27 14.10 -14.89 41.82
N GLU A 28 13.94 -13.57 41.74
CA GLU A 28 13.28 -12.76 42.76
C GLU A 28 11.81 -13.16 42.92
N PHE A 29 11.12 -13.45 41.81
CA PHE A 29 9.76 -13.96 41.86
C PHE A 29 9.67 -15.33 42.55
N LEU A 30 10.52 -16.29 42.18
CA LEU A 30 10.57 -17.61 42.80
C LEU A 30 10.80 -17.53 44.32
N ASP A 31 11.72 -16.65 44.75
CA ASP A 31 11.98 -16.41 46.16
C ASP A 31 10.80 -15.73 46.86
N SER A 32 10.16 -14.73 46.22
CA SER A 32 9.02 -13.99 46.79
C SER A 32 7.76 -14.85 46.95
N GLN A 33 7.53 -15.80 46.04
CA GLN A 33 6.40 -16.73 46.06
C GLN A 33 6.69 -17.98 46.91
N GLY A 34 7.89 -18.10 47.49
CA GLY A 34 8.29 -19.26 48.30
C GLY A 34 8.42 -20.55 47.49
N LEU A 35 8.67 -20.45 46.19
CA LEU A 35 8.82 -21.60 45.28
C LEU A 35 10.24 -22.19 45.29
N THR A 36 11.21 -21.42 45.79
CA THR A 36 12.59 -21.87 46.01
C THR A 36 12.67 -22.82 47.21
N LEU A 37 13.12 -24.05 46.98
CA LEU A 37 13.40 -25.05 48.00
C LEU A 37 14.79 -24.89 48.61
N ASP A 38 15.80 -24.65 47.78
CA ASP A 38 17.19 -24.50 48.19
C ASP A 38 17.98 -23.69 47.13
N CYS A 39 19.16 -23.20 47.49
CA CYS A 39 20.04 -22.42 46.62
C CYS A 39 21.37 -23.12 46.37
N GLY A 40 21.79 -23.19 45.11
CA GLY A 40 23.10 -23.72 44.74
C GLY A 40 24.22 -22.69 44.90
N CYS A 41 25.47 -23.16 44.79
CA CYS A 41 26.66 -22.33 45.01
C CYS A 41 26.88 -21.21 43.97
N ASN A 42 26.13 -21.20 42.86
CA ASN A 42 26.22 -20.17 41.82
C ASN A 42 24.93 -19.34 41.69
N GLY A 43 24.07 -19.39 42.70
CA GLY A 43 22.80 -18.65 42.71
C GLY A 43 21.67 -19.36 41.97
N GLU A 44 21.82 -20.62 41.56
CA GLU A 44 20.71 -21.39 41.03
C GLU A 44 19.64 -21.66 42.11
N ARG A 45 18.36 -21.53 41.75
CA ARG A 45 17.22 -21.84 42.63
C ARG A 45 16.71 -23.23 42.34
N TYR A 46 16.77 -24.11 43.33
CA TYR A 46 16.18 -25.43 43.24
C TYR A 46 14.68 -25.33 43.55
N ILE A 47 13.85 -25.83 42.65
CA ILE A 47 12.39 -25.72 42.74
C ILE A 47 11.74 -27.09 42.53
N THR A 48 10.52 -27.26 43.02
CA THR A 48 9.69 -28.40 42.62
C THR A 48 9.27 -28.24 41.16
N CYS A 49 9.41 -29.30 40.37
CA CYS A 49 8.93 -29.28 38.99
C CYS A 49 7.39 -29.22 38.98
N HIS A 50 6.82 -28.17 38.39
CA HIS A 50 5.37 -28.01 38.28
C HIS A 50 4.70 -28.99 37.30
N PHE A 51 5.50 -29.86 36.65
CA PHE A 51 5.05 -30.92 35.76
C PHE A 51 5.27 -32.33 36.35
N GLU A 52 5.42 -32.43 37.67
CA GLU A 52 5.67 -33.69 38.39
C GLU A 52 4.67 -34.81 38.07
N SER A 53 3.42 -34.47 37.72
CA SER A 53 2.38 -35.43 37.35
C SER A 53 2.74 -36.29 36.12
N GLY A 54 3.66 -35.83 35.29
CA GLY A 54 4.21 -36.57 34.15
C GLY A 54 5.53 -37.28 34.44
N HIS A 55 5.96 -37.35 35.70
CA HIS A 55 7.20 -38.02 36.09
C HIS A 55 6.93 -39.45 36.54
N ASN A 56 7.80 -40.38 36.17
CA ASN A 56 7.65 -41.80 36.48
C ASN A 56 8.57 -42.25 37.63
N THR A 57 9.35 -41.32 38.21
CA THR A 57 10.37 -41.54 39.24
C THR A 57 10.39 -40.36 40.21
N ASP A 58 10.77 -40.64 41.46
CA ASP A 58 10.76 -39.67 42.57
C ASP A 58 11.81 -38.56 42.35
N SER A 59 11.47 -37.33 42.74
CA SER A 59 12.29 -36.13 42.49
C SER A 59 13.13 -35.76 43.72
N GLY A 60 14.45 -35.59 43.54
CA GLY A 60 15.30 -35.00 44.57
C GLY A 60 15.20 -33.46 44.56
N VAL A 61 15.60 -32.81 45.65
CA VAL A 61 15.55 -31.34 45.80
C VAL A 61 16.26 -30.63 44.63
N THR A 62 17.35 -31.20 44.11
CA THR A 62 18.13 -30.63 43.01
C THR A 62 17.69 -31.08 41.61
N SER A 63 16.55 -31.77 41.48
CA SER A 63 16.10 -32.34 40.19
C SER A 63 15.60 -31.29 39.18
N THR A 64 15.16 -30.12 39.64
CA THR A 64 14.77 -28.99 38.78
C THR A 64 15.39 -27.72 39.32
N ALA A 65 16.12 -27.02 38.48
CA ALA A 65 16.84 -25.81 38.85
C ALA A 65 16.55 -24.68 37.87
N TYR A 66 16.38 -23.47 38.40
CA TYR A 66 16.42 -22.23 37.64
C TYR A 66 17.79 -21.57 37.78
N PHE A 67 18.38 -21.19 36.64
CA PHE A 67 19.64 -20.47 36.57
C PHE A 67 19.34 -19.01 36.21
N PRO A 68 19.63 -18.04 37.09
CA PRO A 68 19.47 -16.63 36.78
C PRO A 68 20.32 -16.19 35.57
N LYS A 69 19.96 -15.10 34.92
CA LYS A 69 20.71 -14.52 33.79
C LYS A 69 22.21 -14.38 34.09
N ASN A 70 23.04 -14.65 33.10
CA ASN A 70 24.51 -14.65 33.20
C ASN A 70 25.11 -15.66 34.18
N THR A 71 24.34 -16.64 34.66
CA THR A 71 24.86 -17.76 35.48
C THR A 71 24.98 -19.04 34.66
N ALA A 72 25.84 -19.94 35.11
CA ALA A 72 25.99 -21.29 34.55
C ALA A 72 26.24 -21.40 33.03
N GLY A 73 26.66 -20.31 32.38
CA GLY A 73 26.91 -20.22 30.94
C GLY A 73 25.72 -19.76 30.09
N PHE A 74 24.61 -19.35 30.72
CA PHE A 74 23.42 -18.84 30.03
C PHE A 74 23.37 -17.32 30.07
N GLU A 75 23.19 -16.67 28.91
CA GLU A 75 23.07 -15.21 28.80
C GLU A 75 21.70 -14.72 29.31
N VAL A 76 20.68 -15.56 29.20
CA VAL A 76 19.31 -15.35 29.72
C VAL A 76 19.00 -16.39 30.80
N GLY A 77 18.03 -16.10 31.65
CA GLY A 77 17.60 -17.05 32.68
C GLY A 77 17.08 -18.36 32.07
N HIS A 78 17.41 -19.50 32.68
CA HIS A 78 17.18 -20.81 32.08
C HIS A 78 16.72 -21.86 33.10
N PHE A 79 15.67 -22.61 32.78
CA PHE A 79 15.18 -23.75 33.56
C PHE A 79 15.79 -25.05 33.06
N LYS A 80 16.24 -25.86 34.02
CA LYS A 80 16.73 -27.21 33.73
C LYS A 80 16.09 -28.21 34.66
N CYS A 81 15.27 -29.07 34.08
CA CYS A 81 14.72 -30.25 34.74
C CYS A 81 15.45 -31.51 34.24
N LEU A 82 15.85 -32.39 35.16
CA LEU A 82 16.57 -33.64 34.81
C LEU A 82 15.63 -34.79 34.41
N HIS A 83 14.32 -34.59 34.47
CA HIS A 83 13.34 -35.63 34.12
C HIS A 83 13.13 -35.73 32.61
N ALA A 84 13.13 -36.95 32.09
CA ALA A 84 12.98 -37.22 30.66
C ALA A 84 11.66 -36.67 30.09
N SER A 85 10.57 -36.66 30.87
CA SER A 85 9.29 -36.12 30.45
C SER A 85 9.31 -34.59 30.30
N CYS A 86 10.31 -33.89 30.84
CA CYS A 86 10.48 -32.45 30.66
C CYS A 86 11.43 -32.09 29.51
N ALA A 87 12.04 -33.05 28.82
CA ALA A 87 13.02 -32.78 27.77
C ALA A 87 12.47 -31.99 26.56
N HIS A 88 11.15 -32.00 26.34
CA HIS A 88 10.48 -31.27 25.27
C HIS A 88 10.02 -29.86 25.69
N ARG A 89 10.17 -29.50 26.97
CA ARG A 89 9.70 -28.23 27.52
C ARG A 89 10.78 -27.17 27.43
N ASN A 90 10.38 -25.95 27.13
CA ASN A 90 11.28 -24.79 27.08
C ASN A 90 11.06 -23.87 28.30
N ASP A 91 11.90 -22.84 28.44
CA ASP A 91 11.85 -21.90 29.56
C ASP A 91 10.48 -21.21 29.69
N GLY A 92 9.80 -20.92 28.57
CA GLY A 92 8.46 -20.34 28.56
C GLY A 92 7.39 -21.25 29.16
N ASP A 93 7.49 -22.58 28.95
CA ASP A 93 6.58 -23.55 29.57
C ASP A 93 6.70 -23.54 31.10
N PHE A 94 7.93 -23.42 31.61
CA PHE A 94 8.20 -23.31 33.05
C PHE A 94 7.72 -21.98 33.62
N LEU A 95 7.99 -20.85 32.94
CA LEU A 95 7.51 -19.52 33.35
C LEU A 95 5.97 -19.48 33.45
N HIS A 96 5.28 -20.04 32.45
CA HIS A 96 3.82 -20.14 32.47
C HIS A 96 3.32 -21.02 33.62
N ALA A 97 4.00 -22.15 33.91
CA ALA A 97 3.59 -23.07 34.97
C ALA A 97 3.77 -22.49 36.38
N ILE A 98 4.80 -21.68 36.61
CA ILE A 98 5.00 -20.96 37.89
C ILE A 98 4.16 -19.69 37.99
N GLY A 99 3.45 -19.31 36.91
CA GLY A 99 2.62 -18.09 36.88
C GLY A 99 3.40 -16.79 36.75
N PHE A 100 4.67 -16.83 36.32
CA PHE A 100 5.47 -15.63 36.10
C PHE A 100 4.95 -14.83 34.90
N GLY A 101 4.69 -13.53 35.08
CA GLY A 101 4.21 -12.63 34.03
C GLY A 101 2.72 -12.77 33.68
N LYS A 102 1.93 -13.50 34.48
CA LYS A 102 0.48 -13.66 34.26
C LYS A 102 -0.31 -12.36 34.49
N ASP A 103 0.20 -11.49 35.35
CA ASP A 103 -0.40 -10.19 35.68
C ASP A 103 0.22 -9.02 34.87
N ASP A 104 1.29 -9.28 34.11
CA ASP A 104 1.96 -8.27 33.27
C ASP A 104 1.24 -8.01 31.94
N PHE A 105 0.24 -8.83 31.62
CA PHE A 105 -0.62 -8.69 30.45
C PHE A 105 -2.08 -8.68 30.91
N ASP A 106 -2.83 -7.63 30.53
CA ASP A 106 -4.27 -7.57 30.78
C ASP A 106 -4.97 -8.78 30.16
N ASP A 107 -5.77 -9.49 30.96
CA ASP A 107 -6.66 -10.55 30.47
C ASP A 107 -7.80 -9.94 29.63
N LEU A 108 -7.51 -9.73 28.33
CA LEU A 108 -8.45 -9.20 27.35
C LEU A 108 -9.65 -10.15 27.09
N SER A 109 -9.69 -11.35 27.69
CA SER A 109 -10.85 -12.24 27.55
C SER A 109 -12.10 -11.71 28.27
N ASN A 110 -11.93 -10.73 29.18
CA ASN A 110 -13.01 -10.07 29.92
C ASN A 110 -13.24 -8.60 29.55
N ASN A 111 -12.59 -8.07 28.51
CA ASN A 111 -13.05 -6.85 27.85
C ASN A 111 -14.30 -7.16 27.00
N LYS A 112 -15.39 -7.51 27.69
CA LYS A 112 -16.72 -7.01 27.37
C LYS A 112 -16.73 -5.51 27.69
N THR A 113 -15.94 -4.75 26.97
CA THR A 113 -16.24 -3.34 26.80
C THR A 113 -17.58 -3.32 26.09
N GLU A 114 -18.62 -2.91 26.80
CA GLU A 114 -19.83 -2.32 26.23
C GLU A 114 -19.50 -0.96 25.57
N GLU A 115 -18.35 -0.85 24.90
CA GLU A 115 -18.26 -0.03 23.71
C GLU A 115 -18.91 -0.89 22.66
N GLY A 116 -20.15 -0.53 22.32
CA GLY A 116 -21.01 -1.36 21.49
C GLY A 116 -20.21 -2.08 20.42
N PHE A 117 -20.40 -3.41 20.35
CA PHE A 117 -20.37 -4.06 19.06
C PHE A 117 -21.13 -3.11 18.14
N ILE A 118 -20.40 -2.34 17.31
CA ILE A 118 -21.01 -1.71 16.16
C ILE A 118 -21.62 -2.92 15.48
N ASP A 119 -22.94 -2.93 15.47
CA ASP A 119 -23.78 -3.93 14.84
C ASP A 119 -22.98 -4.52 13.67
N ILE A 120 -22.66 -5.82 13.69
CA ILE A 120 -22.07 -6.47 12.50
C ILE A 120 -23.11 -6.44 11.34
N ASN A 121 -24.33 -5.97 11.63
CA ASN A 121 -25.21 -5.19 10.77
C ASN A 121 -24.71 -3.74 10.52
N ILE A 122 -23.42 -3.52 10.23
CA ILE A 122 -23.08 -2.53 9.20
C ILE A 122 -23.82 -3.10 8.02
N ASP A 123 -24.94 -2.47 7.67
CA ASP A 123 -25.78 -2.93 6.58
C ASP A 123 -24.87 -3.12 5.37
N MET A 124 -24.46 -4.38 5.12
CA MET A 124 -23.52 -4.73 4.07
C MET A 124 -24.04 -4.22 2.73
N THR A 125 -25.36 -4.10 2.62
CA THR A 125 -26.06 -3.40 1.55
C THR A 125 -25.66 -1.93 1.50
N SER A 126 -25.83 -1.15 2.58
CA SER A 126 -25.39 0.25 2.66
C SER A 126 -23.90 0.43 2.33
N TYR A 127 -23.01 -0.40 2.86
CA TYR A 127 -21.59 -0.36 2.51
C TYR A 127 -21.35 -0.56 1.00
N PHE A 128 -22.01 -1.55 0.39
CA PHE A 128 -21.92 -1.80 -1.05
C PHE A 128 -22.54 -0.66 -1.88
N LEU A 129 -23.63 -0.03 -1.40
CA LEU A 129 -24.29 1.09 -2.07
C LEU A 129 -23.42 2.35 -2.10
N GLU A 130 -22.58 2.56 -1.09
CA GLU A 130 -21.64 3.68 -1.04
C GLU A 130 -20.37 3.41 -1.85
N ARG A 131 -19.85 2.18 -1.77
CA ARG A 131 -18.58 1.79 -2.36
C ARG A 131 -18.66 1.44 -3.85
N PHE A 132 -19.71 0.76 -4.28
CA PHE A 132 -19.79 0.21 -5.64
C PHE A 132 -20.84 0.92 -6.48
N ILE A 133 -20.49 1.15 -7.74
CA ILE A 133 -21.39 1.65 -8.77
C ILE A 133 -21.40 0.71 -9.97
N TYR A 134 -22.59 0.34 -10.44
CA TYR A 134 -22.73 -0.50 -11.62
C TYR A 134 -22.51 0.35 -12.87
N VAL A 135 -21.74 -0.15 -13.84
CA VAL A 135 -21.48 0.50 -15.12
C VAL A 135 -22.17 -0.33 -16.21
N VAL A 136 -23.14 0.28 -16.90
CA VAL A 136 -23.95 -0.38 -17.93
C VAL A 136 -23.07 -0.81 -19.10
N LYS A 137 -22.25 0.10 -19.63
CA LYS A 137 -21.31 -0.20 -20.73
C LYS A 137 -20.28 -1.22 -20.25
N GLY A 138 -20.27 -2.40 -20.88
CA GLY A 138 -19.31 -3.47 -20.62
C GLY A 138 -19.66 -4.41 -19.46
N ASP A 139 -20.83 -4.26 -18.81
CA ASP A 139 -21.24 -5.05 -17.63
C ASP A 139 -20.17 -5.07 -16.53
N GLN A 140 -19.85 -3.88 -16.02
CA GLN A 140 -18.74 -3.66 -15.08
C GLN A 140 -19.23 -3.09 -13.75
N VAL A 141 -18.36 -3.17 -12.75
CA VAL A 141 -18.53 -2.55 -11.44
C VAL A 141 -17.32 -1.67 -11.18
N CYS A 142 -17.56 -0.42 -10.78
CA CYS A 142 -16.52 0.48 -10.34
C CYS A 142 -16.49 0.55 -8.81
N ASP A 143 -15.33 0.26 -8.22
CA ASP A 143 -15.02 0.38 -6.80
C ASP A 143 -14.55 1.80 -6.47
N LEU A 144 -15.44 2.61 -5.91
CA LEU A 144 -15.20 4.01 -5.56
C LEU A 144 -14.19 4.19 -4.43
N SER A 145 -13.82 3.13 -3.72
CA SER A 145 -12.73 3.19 -2.72
C SER A 145 -11.34 3.11 -3.35
N ARG A 146 -11.22 2.56 -4.57
CA ARG A 146 -9.96 2.42 -5.30
C ARG A 146 -9.70 3.64 -6.16
N PRO A 147 -8.46 3.97 -6.54
CA PRO A 147 -8.21 5.05 -7.47
C PRO A 147 -8.69 4.70 -8.90
N PRO A 148 -8.94 5.69 -9.80
CA PRO A 148 -9.59 5.45 -11.09
C PRO A 148 -8.90 4.41 -11.99
N TYR A 149 -7.57 4.37 -12.01
CA TYR A 149 -6.79 3.40 -12.79
C TYR A 149 -6.92 1.93 -12.35
N ASN A 150 -7.54 1.66 -11.20
CA ASN A 150 -7.69 0.31 -10.66
C ASN A 150 -9.05 0.10 -9.99
N CYS A 151 -10.08 0.82 -10.46
CA CYS A 151 -11.41 0.75 -9.86
C CYS A 151 -12.39 -0.14 -10.64
N VAL A 152 -12.13 -0.40 -11.92
CA VAL A 152 -13.06 -1.12 -12.80
C VAL A 152 -12.83 -2.62 -12.68
N ILE A 153 -13.91 -3.37 -12.46
CA ILE A 153 -13.92 -4.83 -12.32
C ILE A 153 -15.07 -5.37 -13.17
N GLU A 154 -14.81 -6.35 -14.02
CA GLU A 154 -15.89 -7.06 -14.72
C GLU A 154 -16.86 -7.70 -13.72
N MET A 155 -18.17 -7.68 -14.02
CA MET A 155 -19.20 -8.19 -13.12
C MET A 155 -18.95 -9.63 -12.67
N LYS A 156 -18.43 -10.49 -13.56
CA LYS A 156 -18.08 -11.89 -13.23
C LYS A 156 -16.96 -11.95 -12.16
N SER A 157 -15.90 -11.18 -12.37
CA SER A 157 -14.76 -11.11 -11.45
C SER A 157 -15.16 -10.48 -10.11
N PHE A 158 -16.04 -9.47 -10.14
CA PHE A 158 -16.62 -8.86 -8.94
C PHE A 158 -17.41 -9.89 -8.11
N LYS A 159 -18.29 -10.69 -8.75
CA LYS A 159 -19.04 -11.75 -8.06
C LYS A 159 -18.13 -12.77 -7.39
N ASN A 160 -17.06 -13.17 -8.05
CA ASN A 160 -16.06 -14.10 -7.49
C ASN A 160 -15.33 -13.48 -6.29
N LEU A 161 -14.90 -12.22 -6.43
CA LEU A 161 -14.22 -11.48 -5.36
C LEU A 161 -15.12 -11.30 -4.12
N MET A 162 -16.42 -11.09 -4.34
CA MET A 162 -17.39 -10.85 -3.28
C MET A 162 -18.04 -12.12 -2.73
N ALA A 163 -17.69 -13.32 -3.23
CA ALA A 163 -18.30 -14.59 -2.84
C ALA A 163 -18.27 -14.90 -1.32
N PRO A 164 -17.23 -14.51 -0.55
CA PRO A 164 -17.21 -14.70 0.90
C PRO A 164 -18.27 -13.87 1.65
N TYR A 165 -18.76 -12.77 1.07
CA TYR A 165 -19.73 -11.89 1.71
C TYR A 165 -21.16 -12.38 1.44
N GLN A 166 -21.83 -12.85 2.49
CA GLN A 166 -23.18 -13.42 2.40
C GLN A 166 -24.11 -12.80 3.46
N ILE A 167 -25.37 -12.63 3.10
CA ILE A 167 -26.40 -12.01 3.93
C ILE A 167 -27.47 -13.06 4.26
N PRO A 168 -27.90 -13.20 5.53
CA PRO A 168 -29.00 -14.10 5.89
C PRO A 168 -30.32 -13.70 5.20
N SER A 169 -31.01 -14.68 4.62
CA SER A 169 -32.33 -14.48 4.02
C SER A 169 -33.41 -14.25 5.07
N ILE A 170 -34.19 -13.18 4.92
CA ILE A 170 -35.35 -12.88 5.76
C ILE A 170 -36.49 -13.88 5.49
N SER A 171 -36.65 -14.33 4.24
CA SER A 171 -37.79 -15.15 3.81
C SER A 171 -37.61 -16.65 4.06
N LYS A 172 -36.37 -17.14 4.18
CA LYS A 172 -36.07 -18.57 4.40
C LYS A 172 -34.99 -18.73 5.46
N LYS A 173 -35.41 -19.21 6.64
CA LYS A 173 -34.55 -19.45 7.80
C LYS A 173 -33.36 -20.32 7.42
N GLY A 174 -32.15 -19.78 7.54
CA GLY A 174 -30.87 -20.47 7.27
C GLY A 174 -30.34 -20.38 5.84
N GLN A 175 -31.06 -19.77 4.89
CA GLN A 175 -30.53 -19.55 3.54
C GLN A 175 -29.63 -18.30 3.51
N LEU A 176 -28.42 -18.44 2.97
CA LEU A 176 -27.50 -17.32 2.76
C LEU A 176 -27.59 -16.84 1.31
N ILE A 177 -27.66 -15.52 1.12
CA ILE A 177 -27.72 -14.86 -0.19
C ILE A 177 -26.41 -14.10 -0.42
N PRO A 178 -25.75 -14.23 -1.58
CA PRO A 178 -24.54 -13.47 -1.87
C PRO A 178 -24.78 -11.95 -1.80
N ALA A 179 -23.92 -11.21 -1.09
CA ALA A 179 -24.06 -9.76 -0.92
C ALA A 179 -24.06 -9.01 -2.27
N ALA A 180 -23.22 -9.46 -3.22
CA ALA A 180 -23.20 -8.91 -4.58
C ALA A 180 -24.55 -9.04 -5.31
N LYS A 181 -25.29 -10.13 -5.06
CA LYS A 181 -26.64 -10.32 -5.61
C LYS A 181 -27.63 -9.35 -4.97
N CYS A 182 -27.60 -9.23 -3.64
CA CYS A 182 -28.44 -8.27 -2.94
C CYS A 182 -28.20 -6.83 -3.41
N TRP A 183 -26.92 -6.44 -3.60
CA TRP A 183 -26.56 -5.11 -4.08
C TRP A 183 -27.04 -4.82 -5.51
N ILE A 184 -26.82 -5.74 -6.46
CA ILE A 184 -27.20 -5.49 -7.87
C ILE A 184 -28.72 -5.46 -8.06
N GLU A 185 -29.48 -6.18 -7.24
CA GLU A 185 -30.95 -6.15 -7.24
C GLU A 185 -31.49 -4.96 -6.43
N HIS A 186 -30.65 -4.25 -5.67
CA HIS A 186 -31.10 -3.17 -4.81
C HIS A 186 -31.61 -1.95 -5.61
N PRO A 187 -32.76 -1.35 -5.26
CA PRO A 187 -33.33 -0.22 -5.99
C PRO A 187 -32.55 1.09 -5.81
N LYS A 188 -31.81 1.26 -4.71
CA LYS A 188 -30.94 2.45 -4.48
C LYS A 188 -29.53 2.30 -5.04
N LYS A 189 -29.19 1.21 -5.75
CA LYS A 189 -27.85 1.05 -6.31
C LYS A 189 -27.54 2.22 -7.24
N ARG A 190 -26.31 2.72 -7.19
CA ARG A 190 -25.87 3.73 -8.15
C ARG A 190 -25.59 3.05 -9.48
N VAL A 191 -25.96 3.73 -10.56
CA VAL A 191 -25.74 3.27 -11.93
C VAL A 191 -25.04 4.37 -12.71
N ALA A 192 -23.92 4.02 -13.33
CA ALA A 192 -23.24 4.79 -14.33
C ALA A 192 -23.52 4.21 -15.72
N GLU A 193 -23.65 5.06 -16.72
CA GLU A 193 -23.81 4.61 -18.10
C GLU A 193 -22.47 4.15 -18.67
N SER A 194 -21.48 5.01 -18.53
CA SER A 194 -20.19 4.84 -19.16
C SER A 194 -19.04 5.32 -18.27
N ILE A 195 -17.85 5.03 -18.75
CA ILE A 195 -16.58 5.46 -18.19
C ILE A 195 -15.93 6.34 -19.26
N GLY A 196 -15.36 7.47 -18.86
CA GLY A 196 -14.72 8.39 -19.81
C GLY A 196 -13.74 9.35 -19.14
N TYR A 197 -12.96 10.04 -19.95
CA TYR A 197 -11.91 10.95 -19.51
C TYR A 197 -12.40 12.41 -19.62
N GLN A 198 -12.71 13.04 -18.48
CA GLN A 198 -13.24 14.40 -18.42
C GLN A 198 -12.48 15.25 -17.41
N PRO A 199 -11.37 15.88 -17.81
CA PRO A 199 -10.62 16.77 -16.94
C PRO A 199 -11.46 17.92 -16.36
N GLY A 200 -11.23 18.23 -15.08
CA GLY A 200 -11.95 19.27 -14.32
C GLY A 200 -13.27 18.83 -13.70
N GLU A 201 -13.83 17.72 -14.14
CA GLU A 201 -15.00 17.12 -13.51
C GLU A 201 -14.62 16.21 -12.34
N GLY A 202 -15.57 16.01 -11.43
CA GLY A 202 -15.43 15.08 -10.32
C GLY A 202 -15.39 13.61 -10.78
N ARG A 203 -15.10 12.71 -9.85
CA ARG A 203 -15.07 11.26 -10.11
C ARG A 203 -16.41 10.69 -10.61
N LEU A 204 -17.51 11.25 -10.12
CA LEU A 204 -18.88 10.90 -10.50
C LEU A 204 -19.52 12.10 -11.18
N ILE A 205 -19.85 11.95 -12.46
CA ILE A 205 -20.45 13.01 -13.26
C ILE A 205 -21.93 12.72 -13.37
N LYS A 206 -22.78 13.55 -12.77
CA LYS A 206 -24.22 13.33 -12.76
C LYS A 206 -24.83 13.73 -14.11
N ARG A 207 -25.60 12.83 -14.71
CA ARG A 207 -26.34 13.05 -15.96
C ARG A 207 -27.72 13.64 -15.68
N HIS A 208 -28.33 14.23 -16.73
CA HIS A 208 -29.66 14.83 -16.63
C HIS A 208 -30.78 13.81 -16.30
N ASP A 209 -30.59 12.54 -16.65
CA ASP A 209 -31.54 11.46 -16.39
C ASP A 209 -31.38 10.81 -15.00
N GLY A 210 -30.47 11.35 -14.16
CA GLY A 210 -30.21 10.86 -12.82
C GLY A 210 -29.19 9.71 -12.72
N ARG A 211 -28.69 9.19 -13.85
CA ARG A 211 -27.53 8.27 -13.89
C ARG A 211 -26.22 9.04 -13.73
N PHE A 212 -25.12 8.30 -13.65
CA PHE A 212 -23.76 8.86 -13.61
C PHE A 212 -22.95 8.50 -14.86
N ASP A 213 -21.84 9.20 -15.07
CA ASP A 213 -20.68 8.70 -15.80
C ASP A 213 -19.49 8.65 -14.83
N ILE A 214 -18.60 7.69 -15.01
CA ILE A 214 -17.38 7.56 -14.22
C ILE A 214 -16.27 8.31 -14.93
N ASN A 215 -15.64 9.23 -14.20
CA ASN A 215 -14.47 9.94 -14.70
C ASN A 215 -13.19 9.14 -14.42
N GLU A 216 -12.46 8.80 -15.48
CA GLU A 216 -11.14 8.18 -15.40
C GLU A 216 -10.03 9.19 -15.14
N PHE A 217 -10.29 10.48 -15.40
CA PHE A 217 -9.31 11.50 -15.16
C PHE A 217 -9.03 11.63 -13.66
N TYR A 218 -7.75 11.63 -13.31
CA TYR A 218 -7.27 12.02 -11.98
C TYR A 218 -5.85 12.55 -12.08
N LEU A 219 -5.53 13.48 -11.20
CA LEU A 219 -4.16 13.91 -10.96
C LEU A 219 -3.57 13.12 -9.80
N SER A 220 -2.24 13.04 -9.76
CA SER A 220 -1.57 12.50 -8.57
C SER A 220 -1.83 13.41 -7.36
N GLY A 221 -1.92 12.81 -6.17
CA GLY A 221 -2.10 13.59 -4.95
C GLY A 221 -0.85 14.42 -4.66
N HIS A 222 -0.99 15.75 -4.65
CA HIS A 222 0.09 16.67 -4.26
C HIS A 222 -0.08 17.05 -2.80
N THR A 223 0.88 16.66 -1.97
CA THR A 223 0.92 17.11 -0.57
C THR A 223 1.26 18.59 -0.53
N THR A 224 0.48 19.38 0.20
CA THR A 224 0.82 20.78 0.46
C THR A 224 2.11 20.85 1.26
N VAL A 225 3.08 21.62 0.79
CA VAL A 225 4.38 21.82 1.44
C VAL A 225 4.54 23.28 1.86
N SER A 226 5.25 23.50 2.96
CA SER A 226 5.65 24.83 3.45
C SER A 226 7.11 25.17 3.14
N ASN A 227 7.94 24.17 2.87
CA ASN A 227 9.33 24.34 2.45
C ASN A 227 9.42 24.32 0.92
N PHE A 228 10.03 25.36 0.35
CA PHE A 228 10.20 25.55 -1.09
C PHE A 228 11.66 25.45 -1.57
N ASP A 229 12.60 25.06 -0.71
CA ASP A 229 14.05 25.02 -1.02
C ASP A 229 14.33 24.21 -2.29
N LYS A 230 13.67 23.06 -2.48
CA LYS A 230 13.82 22.25 -3.71
C LYS A 230 13.27 22.94 -4.95
N SER A 231 12.18 23.69 -4.81
CA SER A 231 11.64 24.49 -5.92
C SER A 231 12.64 25.57 -6.30
N ASP A 232 13.16 26.29 -5.30
CA ASP A 232 14.02 27.45 -5.52
C ASP A 232 15.43 27.07 -5.98
N ASP A 233 16.04 26.09 -5.33
CA ASP A 233 17.43 25.71 -5.59
C ASP A 233 17.62 24.69 -6.71
N VAL A 234 16.59 23.90 -7.05
CA VAL A 234 16.72 22.87 -8.09
C VAL A 234 15.87 23.23 -9.29
N PHE A 235 14.55 23.36 -9.11
CA PHE A 235 13.65 23.56 -10.24
C PHE A 235 13.87 24.93 -10.91
N LEU A 236 13.84 26.03 -10.16
CA LEU A 236 13.97 27.37 -10.73
C LEU A 236 15.36 27.61 -11.34
N LYS A 237 16.44 27.13 -10.71
CA LYS A 237 17.79 27.18 -11.30
C LYS A 237 17.90 26.36 -12.58
N HIS A 238 17.29 25.17 -12.63
CA HIS A 238 17.25 24.38 -13.88
C HIS A 238 16.44 25.06 -14.97
N MET A 239 15.33 25.70 -14.63
CA MET A 239 14.54 26.50 -15.57
C MET A 239 15.32 27.72 -16.08
N GLU A 240 16.09 28.39 -15.22
CA GLU A 240 16.98 29.48 -15.62
C GLU A 240 18.08 29.03 -16.58
N TYR A 241 18.67 27.86 -16.33
CA TYR A 241 19.63 27.25 -17.24
C TYR A 241 19.01 26.91 -18.60
N LEU A 242 17.81 26.31 -18.62
CA LEU A 242 17.11 25.93 -19.86
C LEU A 242 16.55 27.13 -20.63
N LEU A 243 16.13 28.18 -19.92
CA LEU A 243 15.46 29.37 -20.45
C LEU A 243 16.07 30.62 -19.78
N PRO A 244 17.23 31.11 -20.26
CA PRO A 244 17.93 32.23 -19.62
C PRO A 244 17.12 33.54 -19.61
N LYS A 245 16.30 33.76 -20.64
CA LYS A 245 15.43 34.94 -20.73
C LYS A 245 14.26 34.82 -19.75
N LYS A 246 14.22 35.73 -18.77
CA LYS A 246 13.22 35.73 -17.69
C LYS A 246 11.78 35.69 -18.20
N GLU A 247 11.41 36.52 -19.18
CA GLU A 247 10.05 36.56 -19.73
C GLU A 247 9.61 35.23 -20.33
N GLN A 248 10.49 34.56 -21.08
CA GLN A 248 10.21 33.25 -21.67
C GLN A 248 10.10 32.17 -20.60
N ARG A 249 10.95 32.24 -19.57
CA ARG A 249 10.93 31.33 -18.43
C ARG A 249 9.65 31.45 -17.62
N ASP A 250 9.26 32.68 -17.28
CA ASP A 250 8.04 32.95 -16.51
C ASP A 250 6.79 32.48 -17.30
N PHE A 251 6.75 32.74 -18.60
CA PHE A 251 5.70 32.24 -19.48
C PHE A 251 5.67 30.71 -19.53
N PHE A 252 6.83 30.06 -19.67
CA PHE A 252 6.92 28.61 -19.70
C PHE A 252 6.46 27.96 -18.39
N ILE A 253 6.92 28.48 -17.24
CA ILE A 253 6.49 27.99 -15.92
C ILE A 253 4.98 28.22 -15.75
N SER A 254 4.47 29.38 -16.14
CA SER A 254 3.03 29.67 -16.10
C SER A 254 2.24 28.69 -16.98
N ARG A 255 2.77 28.32 -18.15
CA ARG A 255 2.17 27.34 -19.05
C ARG A 255 2.12 25.95 -18.43
N LEU A 256 3.16 25.52 -17.70
CA LEU A 256 3.18 24.25 -16.96
C LEU A 256 2.18 24.28 -15.81
N ALA A 257 2.18 25.34 -15.00
CA ALA A 257 1.24 25.52 -13.89
C ALA A 257 -0.21 25.51 -14.37
N TRP A 258 -0.49 26.11 -15.52
CA TRP A 258 -1.82 26.16 -16.11
C TRP A 258 -2.37 24.76 -16.46
N ILE A 259 -1.54 23.81 -16.91
CA ILE A 259 -1.98 22.42 -17.18
C ILE A 259 -2.53 21.80 -15.90
N VAL A 260 -1.84 22.03 -14.78
CA VAL A 260 -2.21 21.47 -13.47
C VAL A 260 -3.46 22.16 -12.91
N GLN A 261 -3.56 23.48 -13.06
CA GLN A 261 -4.62 24.29 -12.47
C GLN A 261 -5.92 24.34 -13.30
N ARG A 262 -5.82 24.12 -14.61
CA ARG A 262 -6.93 24.20 -15.58
C ARG A 262 -6.89 23.02 -16.56
N PRO A 263 -6.91 21.77 -16.07
CA PRO A 263 -6.81 20.60 -16.93
C PRO A 263 -8.05 20.43 -17.83
N ASP A 264 -9.18 21.04 -17.48
CA ASP A 264 -10.42 21.15 -18.28
C ASP A 264 -10.27 22.00 -19.53
N ARG A 265 -9.26 22.88 -19.56
CA ARG A 265 -9.08 23.83 -20.65
C ARG A 265 -7.95 23.36 -21.53
N ARG A 266 -8.20 23.38 -22.84
CA ARG A 266 -7.15 23.21 -23.83
C ARG A 266 -6.47 24.56 -24.08
N CYS A 267 -5.14 24.60 -23.99
CA CYS A 267 -4.36 25.77 -24.38
C CYS A 267 -3.91 25.60 -25.83
N PRO A 268 -4.20 26.55 -26.73
CA PRO A 268 -3.81 26.47 -28.13
C PRO A 268 -2.31 26.76 -28.35
N ILE A 269 -1.54 26.94 -27.28
CA ILE A 269 -0.11 27.28 -27.35
C ILE A 269 0.73 26.01 -27.13
N THR A 270 1.55 25.72 -28.13
CA THR A 270 2.56 24.67 -28.13
C THR A 270 3.93 25.26 -27.88
N ILE A 271 4.67 24.69 -26.94
CA ILE A 271 6.03 25.13 -26.65
C ILE A 271 7.01 24.34 -27.51
N LEU A 272 7.84 25.05 -28.25
CA LEU A 272 9.00 24.50 -28.94
C LEU A 272 10.27 25.00 -28.25
N HIS A 273 11.03 24.09 -27.65
CA HIS A 273 12.35 24.40 -27.09
C HIS A 273 13.44 24.06 -28.11
N ILE A 274 14.12 25.09 -28.63
CA ILE A 274 15.19 24.94 -29.61
C ILE A 274 16.53 25.10 -28.88
N SER A 275 17.40 24.10 -28.99
CA SER A 275 18.74 24.15 -28.41
C SER A 275 19.69 23.23 -29.18
N MET A 276 20.89 23.74 -29.46
CA MET A 276 21.94 23.01 -30.19
C MET A 276 22.63 21.96 -29.32
N LEU A 277 22.57 22.12 -27.99
CA LEU A 277 23.22 21.25 -27.03
C LEU A 277 22.30 20.07 -26.66
N HIS A 278 22.89 18.88 -26.63
CA HIS A 278 22.25 17.66 -26.15
C HIS A 278 22.57 17.45 -24.66
N GLY A 279 21.75 16.68 -23.94
CA GLY A 279 22.01 16.39 -22.53
C GLY A 279 21.78 17.55 -21.55
N THR A 280 21.02 18.58 -21.94
CA THR A 280 20.74 19.76 -21.11
C THR A 280 19.68 19.54 -20.02
N GLY A 281 19.15 18.32 -19.87
CA GLY A 281 18.11 18.02 -18.89
C GLY A 281 16.69 18.40 -19.31
N ARG A 282 16.41 18.52 -20.61
CA ARG A 282 15.03 18.67 -21.14
C ARG A 282 14.12 17.48 -20.80
N GLY A 283 14.66 16.27 -20.94
CA GLY A 283 13.95 15.04 -20.59
C GLY A 283 13.59 14.95 -19.11
N TRP A 284 14.41 15.54 -18.24
CA TRP A 284 14.11 15.62 -16.80
C TRP A 284 12.85 16.45 -16.52
N MET A 285 12.64 17.55 -17.25
CA MET A 285 11.43 18.36 -17.11
C MET A 285 10.18 17.56 -17.51
N ILE A 286 10.26 16.78 -18.61
CA ILE A 286 9.15 15.90 -19.01
C ILE A 286 8.86 14.86 -17.92
N GLN A 287 9.90 14.22 -17.37
CA GLN A 287 9.74 13.25 -16.28
C GLN A 287 9.14 13.86 -15.01
N LEU A 288 9.51 15.10 -14.69
CA LEU A 288 8.91 15.85 -13.59
C LEU A 288 7.42 16.08 -13.84
N MET A 289 7.04 16.51 -15.04
CA MET A 289 5.63 16.71 -15.41
C MET A 289 4.85 15.39 -15.42
N GLU A 290 5.44 14.28 -15.87
CA GLU A 290 4.83 12.94 -15.77
C GLU A 290 4.56 12.53 -14.33
N LYS A 291 5.41 12.95 -13.38
CA LYS A 291 5.18 12.72 -11.94
C LYS A 291 4.08 13.62 -11.39
N ILE A 292 4.01 14.88 -11.83
CA ILE A 292 3.00 15.84 -11.38
C ILE A 292 1.62 15.46 -11.93
N LEU A 293 1.50 15.38 -13.25
CA LEU A 293 0.24 15.07 -13.92
C LEU A 293 -0.18 13.62 -13.73
N GLY A 294 0.76 12.73 -13.42
CA GLY A 294 0.58 11.29 -13.50
C GLY A 294 0.88 10.81 -14.92
N TYR A 295 1.63 9.71 -15.02
CA TYR A 295 2.10 9.19 -16.30
C TYR A 295 0.95 8.79 -17.23
N TRP A 296 -0.22 8.47 -16.66
CA TRP A 296 -1.45 8.12 -17.38
C TRP A 296 -2.11 9.32 -18.08
N ASN A 297 -1.78 10.56 -17.69
CA ASN A 297 -2.24 11.78 -18.37
C ASN A 297 -1.19 12.34 -19.35
N CYS A 298 -0.10 11.61 -19.57
CA CYS A 298 1.03 12.05 -20.39
C CYS A 298 1.29 11.05 -21.52
N THR A 299 1.64 11.58 -22.68
CA THR A 299 1.95 10.80 -23.87
C THR A 299 3.26 11.25 -24.49
N ARG A 300 3.88 10.36 -25.25
CA ARG A 300 5.07 10.67 -26.06
C ARG A 300 4.78 10.35 -27.51
N ALA A 301 5.17 11.25 -28.40
CA ALA A 301 5.05 11.05 -29.84
C ALA A 301 6.39 11.32 -30.53
N LYS A 302 6.55 10.75 -31.71
CA LYS A 302 7.62 11.12 -32.65
C LYS A 302 7.03 12.05 -33.70
N MET A 303 7.85 12.96 -34.22
CA MET A 303 7.40 13.91 -35.25
C MET A 303 6.83 13.20 -36.49
N ASP A 304 7.41 12.06 -36.89
CA ASP A 304 6.93 11.30 -38.03
C ASP A 304 5.52 10.72 -37.82
N VAL A 305 5.17 10.35 -36.59
CA VAL A 305 3.82 9.87 -36.23
C VAL A 305 2.80 11.00 -36.35
N ILE A 306 3.15 12.19 -35.86
CA ILE A 306 2.27 13.36 -35.92
C ILE A 306 2.03 13.75 -37.38
N CYS A 307 3.07 13.82 -38.22
CA CYS A 307 2.92 14.19 -39.63
C CYS A 307 2.18 13.15 -40.47
N LYS A 308 2.28 11.85 -40.14
CA LYS A 308 1.56 10.80 -40.87
C LYS A 308 0.05 10.85 -40.63
N ASN A 309 -0.40 11.45 -39.52
CA ASN A 309 -1.81 11.70 -39.17
C ASN A 309 -2.73 10.47 -39.29
N GLN A 310 -2.18 9.26 -39.12
CA GLN A 310 -2.95 8.02 -39.27
C GLN A 310 -3.55 7.58 -37.92
N TYR A 311 -2.75 7.67 -36.85
CA TYR A 311 -3.12 7.26 -35.51
C TYR A 311 -2.81 8.37 -34.51
N HIS A 312 -3.73 8.59 -33.59
CA HIS A 312 -3.76 9.75 -32.70
C HIS A 312 -3.74 9.36 -31.23
N ASP A 313 -3.27 8.16 -30.89
CA ASP A 313 -3.22 7.65 -29.51
C ASP A 313 -2.48 8.62 -28.57
N TYR A 314 -1.58 9.45 -29.10
CA TYR A 314 -0.86 10.48 -28.35
C TYR A 314 -1.72 11.68 -27.91
N LEU A 315 -2.90 11.89 -28.50
CA LEU A 315 -3.87 12.90 -28.07
C LEU A 315 -4.98 12.29 -27.20
N HIS A 316 -5.14 10.97 -27.25
CA HIS A 316 -6.16 10.27 -26.50
C HIS A 316 -5.88 10.35 -24.99
N HIS A 317 -6.86 10.81 -24.21
CA HIS A 317 -6.80 10.85 -22.74
C HIS A 317 -5.49 11.46 -22.19
N SER A 318 -4.99 12.53 -22.82
CA SER A 318 -3.70 13.16 -22.48
C SER A 318 -3.85 14.66 -22.20
N LEU A 319 -3.14 15.15 -21.19
CA LEU A 319 -2.95 16.59 -20.92
C LEU A 319 -1.64 17.12 -21.51
N LEU A 320 -0.62 16.26 -21.63
CA LEU A 320 0.71 16.63 -22.08
C LEU A 320 1.25 15.57 -23.05
N CYS A 321 1.41 15.96 -24.30
CA CYS A 321 2.16 15.18 -25.29
C CYS A 321 3.55 15.81 -25.47
N SER A 322 4.61 15.04 -25.24
CA SER A 322 5.99 15.46 -25.54
C SER A 322 6.50 14.83 -26.83
N VAL A 323 7.22 15.62 -27.63
CA VAL A 323 7.90 15.16 -28.84
C VAL A 323 9.40 15.27 -28.62
N ASP A 324 10.06 14.13 -28.48
CA ASP A 324 11.50 14.07 -28.30
C ASP A 324 12.21 14.23 -29.66
N GLU A 325 13.18 15.14 -29.72
CA GLU A 325 14.11 15.33 -30.85
C GLU A 325 13.46 15.54 -32.23
N VAL A 326 13.10 16.79 -32.53
CA VAL A 326 12.70 17.19 -33.88
C VAL A 326 13.97 17.49 -34.69
N ARG A 327 14.33 16.61 -35.63
CA ARG A 327 15.38 16.89 -36.63
C ARG A 327 14.77 17.71 -37.77
N GLU A 328 15.31 18.89 -38.03
CA GLU A 328 14.94 19.66 -39.21
C GLU A 328 15.53 19.01 -40.46
N ASN A 329 14.65 18.58 -41.38
CA ASN A 329 15.01 18.40 -42.78
C ASN A 329 14.57 19.65 -43.54
N THR A 330 15.54 20.42 -44.03
CA THR A 330 15.37 21.75 -44.62
C THR A 330 14.36 21.78 -45.78
N ASP A 331 14.19 20.67 -46.50
CA ASP A 331 13.35 20.59 -47.71
C ASP A 331 11.86 20.33 -47.47
N LYS A 332 11.45 19.94 -46.24
CA LYS A 332 10.04 19.55 -45.94
C LYS A 332 9.32 20.47 -44.94
N ARG A 333 9.88 21.65 -44.66
CA ARG A 333 9.41 22.58 -43.62
C ARG A 333 7.94 22.98 -43.75
N TYR A 334 7.47 23.29 -44.96
CA TYR A 334 6.14 23.86 -45.18
C TYR A 334 5.00 22.84 -45.01
N LEU A 335 5.17 21.61 -45.50
CA LEU A 335 4.16 20.54 -45.36
C LEU A 335 3.94 20.11 -43.90
N ILE A 336 5.01 20.10 -43.10
CA ILE A 336 4.95 19.76 -41.67
C ILE A 336 4.21 20.84 -40.89
N SER A 337 4.35 22.10 -41.27
CA SER A 337 3.76 23.24 -40.56
C SER A 337 2.23 23.29 -40.61
N ASP A 338 1.62 23.00 -41.77
CA ASP A 338 0.17 23.10 -41.93
C ASP A 338 -0.57 21.96 -41.21
N GLN A 339 -0.11 20.71 -41.36
CA GLN A 339 -0.70 19.57 -40.66
C GLN A 339 -0.58 19.69 -39.14
N LEU A 340 0.56 20.19 -38.65
CA LEU A 340 0.77 20.41 -37.22
C LEU A 340 -0.16 21.50 -36.69
N ARG A 341 -0.40 22.57 -37.45
CA ARG A 341 -1.24 23.69 -37.00
C ARG A 341 -2.67 23.25 -36.72
N ASP A 342 -3.27 22.48 -37.62
CA ASP A 342 -4.66 22.05 -37.48
C ASP A 342 -4.82 21.15 -36.24
N ILE A 343 -3.90 20.18 -36.06
CA ILE A 343 -3.87 19.32 -34.86
C ILE A 343 -3.74 20.14 -33.57
N LEU A 344 -2.92 21.20 -33.58
CA LEU A 344 -2.63 21.99 -32.38
C LEU A 344 -3.71 23.00 -32.01
N THR A 345 -4.43 23.54 -32.99
CA THR A 345 -5.36 24.66 -32.80
C THR A 345 -6.83 24.24 -32.67
N GLU A 346 -7.23 23.12 -33.26
CA GLU A 346 -8.63 22.68 -33.26
C GLU A 346 -9.15 22.39 -31.84
N PRO A 347 -10.28 22.98 -31.39
CA PRO A 347 -10.81 22.74 -30.05
C PRO A 347 -11.35 21.32 -29.86
N ARG A 348 -11.78 20.68 -30.95
CA ARG A 348 -12.26 19.30 -30.98
C ARG A 348 -11.48 18.54 -32.04
N PHE A 349 -11.03 17.34 -31.69
CA PHE A 349 -10.25 16.51 -32.59
C PHE A 349 -10.75 15.07 -32.50
N GLU A 350 -11.14 14.50 -33.62
CA GLU A 350 -11.53 13.09 -33.70
C GLU A 350 -10.28 12.22 -33.67
N VAL A 351 -10.16 11.40 -32.63
CA VAL A 351 -8.99 10.57 -32.41
C VAL A 351 -9.20 9.22 -33.11
N ASN A 352 -8.26 8.86 -33.98
CA ASN A 352 -8.18 7.52 -34.55
C ASN A 352 -7.17 6.67 -33.75
N ASN A 353 -7.66 5.74 -32.93
CA ASN A 353 -6.82 4.87 -32.12
C ASN A 353 -6.39 3.62 -32.88
N LYS A 354 -5.18 3.11 -32.64
CA LYS A 354 -4.63 1.97 -33.40
C LYS A 354 -5.33 0.63 -33.10
N LYS A 355 -6.14 0.56 -32.04
CA LYS A 355 -7.01 -0.59 -31.69
C LYS A 355 -8.20 -0.13 -30.82
N GLU A 356 -9.42 -0.37 -31.29
CA GLU A 356 -10.56 -0.75 -30.44
C GLU A 356 -10.98 -2.15 -30.86
N ASN A 357 -10.25 -3.18 -30.41
CA ASN A 357 -10.80 -4.54 -30.35
C ASN A 357 -10.98 -4.84 -28.86
N ASN A 358 -12.11 -4.42 -28.32
CA ASN A 358 -13.03 -5.21 -27.48
C ASN A 358 -14.19 -4.34 -27.00
#